data_AF-A0A1G9YDN8-F1
#
_entry.id   AF-A0A1G9YDN8-F1
#
_cell.length_a   1.000
_cell.length_b   1.000
_cell.length_c   1.000
_cell.angle_alpha   90.00
_cell.angle_beta   90.00
_cell.angle_gamma   90.00
#
_symmetry.space_group_name_H-M   'P 1'
#
loop_
_entity.id
_entity.type
_entity.pdbx_description
1 polymer ?
#
loop_
_entity_poly.entity_id
_entity_poly.type
_entity_poly.pdbx_seq_one_letter_code
_entity_poly.pdbx_strand_id
1 'polypeptide(L)'
;MLFFFTVSVLAYGQKESRTYTETFGVGDDAIIEINTSYADIQFETWEKNEVLVEATVTMEDATLDEANTYFEDDVVEILGNSSKIKITTKENNSFSIRHAMGDFRQDFHFEIPDIEPIIIEIPEVAELNELVEMTDTPPLPNMNMMKFDYEAYKKDGEKYMKKWQRDFEKGFDKKHQKKMEEWGKRMEERGERYRELAQKRVEQMKQLHEERAKMHEERAELHAKRAEAHVQRLVNRAVTKNIVRADDTLRNNGPDVFYFNSGGKSKNIKVKKTIKVKMPKSVKLKMNVRHGEVKLAENTKNINATLSHASLFAATIDGEQTTVTASYSPVLVEKWNYGQLKIDYSDEVELTEVSNLSLSSNSSEVSIERLANRASINNKMGVVRIYSIAPDFSDLTVTSEFGELYFKLPSSSININMNATASEVMYPSNLVLNTTKDQENTLYEGYNIKNNGGRSISIGSKFGEVTLE
;
A
#
# COMPACT_ATOMS: atom_id res chain seq x y z
N MET A 1 7.30 -48.10 -10.22
CA MET A 1 6.41 -47.18 -9.48
C MET A 1 5.00 -47.56 -9.90
N LEU A 2 4.20 -48.17 -9.01
CA LEU A 2 2.79 -48.45 -9.27
C LEU A 2 2.02 -47.16 -9.01
N PHE A 3 1.38 -46.59 -10.04
CA PHE A 3 0.44 -45.50 -9.89
C PHE A 3 -0.94 -46.10 -9.59
N PHE A 4 -1.51 -45.77 -8.43
CA PHE A 4 -2.88 -46.13 -8.08
C PHE A 4 -3.76 -44.88 -8.24
N PHE A 5 -4.40 -44.76 -9.39
CA PHE A 5 -5.42 -43.74 -9.64
C PHE A 5 -6.78 -44.31 -9.25
N THR A 6 -7.43 -43.73 -8.23
CA THR A 6 -8.80 -44.10 -7.83
C THR A 6 -9.73 -42.92 -7.99
N VAL A 7 -10.80 -43.11 -8.78
CA VAL A 7 -11.89 -42.14 -8.95
C VAL A 7 -13.15 -42.72 -8.32
N SER A 8 -13.75 -41.98 -7.38
CA SER A 8 -15.03 -42.32 -6.76
C SER A 8 -16.07 -41.24 -7.02
N VAL A 9 -17.29 -41.65 -7.39
CA VAL A 9 -18.45 -40.77 -7.56
C VAL A 9 -19.46 -41.09 -6.47
N LEU A 10 -19.92 -40.07 -5.74
CA LEU A 10 -20.94 -40.17 -4.70
C LEU A 10 -22.11 -39.23 -5.04
N ALA A 11 -23.31 -39.77 -5.11
CA ALA A 11 -24.56 -39.06 -5.33
C ALA A 11 -25.42 -39.09 -4.05
N TYR A 12 -25.64 -37.95 -3.42
CA TYR A 12 -26.53 -37.79 -2.26
C TYR A 12 -27.35 -36.50 -2.42
N GLY A 13 -28.64 -36.60 -2.74
CA GLY A 13 -29.50 -35.42 -2.93
C GLY A 13 -28.99 -34.49 -4.04
N GLN A 14 -29.40 -33.22 -4.06
CA GLN A 14 -29.05 -32.20 -5.09
C GLN A 14 -27.52 -31.86 -5.21
N LYS A 15 -26.62 -32.74 -4.76
CA LYS A 15 -25.16 -32.55 -4.81
C LYS A 15 -24.49 -33.76 -5.45
N GLU A 16 -23.75 -33.51 -6.52
CA GLU A 16 -22.93 -34.49 -7.22
C GLU A 16 -21.44 -34.20 -6.97
N SER A 17 -20.62 -35.23 -6.76
CA SER A 17 -19.19 -35.03 -6.46
C SER A 17 -18.27 -36.06 -7.11
N ARG A 18 -17.08 -35.59 -7.51
CA ARG A 18 -16.00 -36.43 -8.03
C ARG A 18 -14.71 -36.14 -7.27
N THR A 19 -14.04 -37.19 -6.82
CA THR A 19 -12.75 -37.09 -6.11
C THR A 19 -11.64 -37.75 -6.91
N TYR A 20 -10.52 -37.04 -7.03
CA TYR A 20 -9.27 -37.46 -7.64
C TYR A 20 -8.25 -37.64 -6.52
N THR A 21 -7.69 -38.84 -6.39
CA THR A 21 -6.68 -39.15 -5.36
C THR A 21 -5.42 -39.67 -6.02
N GLU A 22 -4.29 -39.06 -5.70
CA GLU A 22 -2.97 -39.45 -6.20
C GLU A 22 -1.92 -39.41 -5.09
N THR A 23 -1.00 -40.37 -5.11
CA THR A 23 0.08 -40.49 -4.10
C THR A 23 1.44 -40.63 -4.78
N PHE A 24 2.41 -39.82 -4.34
CA PHE A 24 3.76 -39.80 -4.89
C PHE A 24 4.77 -39.98 -3.77
N GLY A 25 5.63 -41.01 -3.85
CA GLY A 25 6.83 -41.05 -3.01
C GLY A 25 7.78 -39.93 -3.42
N VAL A 26 8.27 -39.14 -2.46
CA VAL A 26 9.09 -37.94 -2.71
C VAL A 26 10.46 -38.03 -2.04
N GLY A 27 11.47 -37.45 -2.70
CA GLY A 27 12.77 -37.20 -2.08
C GLY A 27 12.80 -35.89 -1.32
N ASP A 28 13.95 -35.62 -0.67
CA ASP A 28 14.22 -34.30 -0.09
C ASP A 28 14.20 -33.23 -1.19
N ASP A 29 13.73 -32.02 -0.85
CA ASP A 29 13.62 -30.87 -1.75
C ASP A 29 12.66 -31.03 -2.95
N ALA A 30 11.78 -32.03 -2.96
CA ALA A 30 10.76 -32.16 -4.00
C ALA A 30 9.89 -30.89 -4.09
N ILE A 31 9.47 -30.54 -5.31
CA ILE A 31 8.71 -29.31 -5.58
C ILE A 31 7.27 -29.66 -5.94
N ILE A 32 6.32 -29.06 -5.21
CA ILE A 32 4.91 -29.07 -5.61
C ILE A 32 4.61 -27.75 -6.34
N GLU A 33 4.28 -27.84 -7.63
CA GLU A 33 3.77 -26.74 -8.45
C GLU A 33 2.25 -26.78 -8.53
N ILE A 34 1.59 -25.76 -8.00
CA ILE A 34 0.12 -25.63 -8.02
C ILE A 34 -0.26 -24.46 -8.90
N ASN A 35 -1.14 -24.71 -9.87
CA ASN A 35 -1.69 -23.68 -10.73
C ASN A 35 -3.20 -23.85 -10.81
N THR A 36 -3.94 -23.05 -10.07
CA THR A 36 -5.37 -23.27 -9.88
C THR A 36 -6.18 -22.00 -10.04
N SER A 37 -7.36 -22.15 -10.62
CA SER A 37 -8.40 -21.12 -10.71
C SER A 37 -9.67 -21.65 -10.05
N TYR A 38 -10.34 -20.83 -9.23
CA TYR A 38 -11.63 -21.18 -8.60
C TYR A 38 -11.54 -22.44 -7.73
N ALA A 39 -10.50 -22.54 -6.90
CA ALA A 39 -10.25 -23.70 -6.05
C ALA A 39 -9.67 -23.33 -4.69
N ASP A 40 -10.21 -23.98 -3.65
CA ASP A 40 -9.70 -23.88 -2.29
C ASP A 40 -8.63 -24.95 -2.05
N ILE A 41 -7.51 -24.57 -1.46
CA ILE A 41 -6.35 -25.44 -1.22
C ILE A 41 -6.05 -25.48 0.27
N GLN A 42 -5.90 -26.69 0.81
CA GLN A 42 -5.50 -26.92 2.18
C GLN A 42 -4.27 -27.83 2.23
N PHE A 43 -3.24 -27.36 2.93
CA PHE A 43 -2.04 -28.15 3.18
C PHE A 43 -2.03 -28.73 4.59
N GLU A 44 -1.48 -29.93 4.71
CA GLU A 44 -1.20 -30.59 5.99
C GLU A 44 0.21 -31.19 5.92
N THR A 45 1.00 -31.04 6.98
CA THR A 45 2.33 -31.66 7.08
C THR A 45 2.26 -33.00 7.81
N TRP A 46 3.06 -33.97 7.39
CA TRP A 46 3.18 -35.29 8.04
C TRP A 46 4.59 -35.86 8.02
N GLU A 47 4.82 -36.94 8.76
CA GLU A 47 6.14 -37.60 8.91
C GLU A 47 6.31 -38.79 7.94
N LYS A 48 5.79 -38.65 6.71
CA LYS A 48 5.94 -39.65 5.64
C LYS A 48 6.64 -39.05 4.43
N ASN A 49 7.49 -39.85 3.78
CA ASN A 49 8.19 -39.47 2.54
C ASN A 49 7.30 -39.65 1.30
N GLU A 50 6.05 -39.24 1.40
CA GLU A 50 5.08 -39.29 0.31
C GLU A 50 4.23 -38.02 0.33
N VAL A 51 3.74 -37.62 -0.84
CA VAL A 51 2.76 -36.55 -1.00
C VAL A 51 1.45 -37.18 -1.44
N LEU A 52 0.38 -36.92 -0.69
CA LEU A 52 -0.98 -37.32 -1.02
C LEU A 52 -1.75 -36.08 -1.46
N VAL A 53 -2.35 -36.15 -2.64
CA VAL A 53 -3.21 -35.11 -3.18
C VAL A 53 -4.62 -35.67 -3.33
N GLU A 54 -5.58 -35.03 -2.65
CA GLU A 54 -7.01 -35.33 -2.76
C GLU A 54 -7.71 -34.08 -3.31
N ALA A 55 -8.19 -34.14 -4.55
CA ALA A 55 -8.95 -33.07 -5.16
C ALA A 55 -10.42 -33.49 -5.31
N THR A 56 -11.33 -32.76 -4.69
CA THR A 56 -12.77 -32.98 -4.77
C THR A 56 -13.42 -31.84 -5.53
N VAL A 57 -14.22 -32.18 -6.54
CA VAL A 57 -15.09 -31.24 -7.25
C VAL A 57 -16.53 -31.59 -6.91
N THR A 58 -17.26 -30.61 -6.37
CA THR A 58 -18.66 -30.73 -5.97
C THR A 58 -19.50 -29.79 -6.80
N MET A 59 -20.61 -30.30 -7.34
CA MET A 59 -21.60 -29.54 -8.07
C MET A 59 -22.91 -29.54 -7.27
N GLU A 60 -23.36 -28.36 -6.86
CA GLU A 60 -24.65 -28.17 -6.21
C GLU A 60 -25.70 -27.79 -7.26
N ASP A 61 -26.92 -28.30 -7.08
CA ASP A 61 -28.08 -28.07 -7.95
C ASP A 61 -27.94 -28.61 -9.38
N ALA A 62 -26.96 -29.48 -9.63
CA ALA A 62 -26.80 -30.16 -10.92
C ALA A 62 -27.66 -31.43 -11.01
N THR A 63 -28.12 -31.73 -12.22
CA THR A 63 -28.62 -33.07 -12.55
C THR A 63 -27.46 -34.03 -12.79
N LEU A 64 -27.74 -35.33 -12.69
CA LEU A 64 -26.74 -36.38 -12.85
C LEU A 64 -26.12 -36.37 -14.26
N ASP A 65 -26.91 -36.04 -15.30
CA ASP A 65 -26.43 -35.88 -16.67
C ASP A 65 -25.55 -34.65 -16.84
N GLU A 66 -25.93 -33.50 -16.26
CA GLU A 66 -25.12 -32.26 -16.27
C GLU A 66 -23.78 -32.47 -15.55
N ALA A 67 -23.79 -33.19 -14.43
CA ALA A 67 -22.58 -33.56 -13.70
C ALA A 67 -21.70 -34.49 -14.53
N ASN A 68 -22.27 -35.52 -15.16
CA ASN A 68 -21.52 -36.42 -16.02
C ASN A 68 -20.86 -35.67 -17.18
N THR A 69 -21.57 -34.79 -17.88
CA THR A 69 -21.01 -33.95 -18.95
C THR A 69 -19.90 -33.03 -18.44
N TYR A 70 -20.09 -32.37 -17.30
CA TYR A 70 -19.05 -31.51 -16.72
C TYR A 70 -17.77 -32.28 -16.39
N PHE A 71 -17.92 -33.54 -15.96
CA PHE A 71 -16.80 -34.39 -15.61
C PHE A 71 -16.29 -35.29 -16.76
N GLU A 72 -16.78 -35.13 -18.00
CA GLU A 72 -16.22 -35.85 -19.16
C GLU A 72 -14.77 -35.42 -19.42
N ASP A 73 -14.47 -34.14 -19.25
CA ASP A 73 -13.11 -33.60 -19.27
C ASP A 73 -12.50 -33.65 -17.85
N ASP A 74 -11.21 -34.00 -17.75
CA ASP A 74 -10.49 -33.97 -16.47
C ASP A 74 -10.36 -32.53 -15.95
N VAL A 75 -11.24 -32.17 -15.00
CA VAL A 75 -11.33 -30.84 -14.36
C VAL A 75 -10.08 -30.53 -13.52
N VAL A 76 -9.45 -31.57 -12.97
CA VAL A 76 -8.23 -31.47 -12.17
C VAL A 76 -7.21 -32.47 -12.72
N GLU A 77 -6.02 -31.97 -13.03
CA GLU A 77 -4.87 -32.73 -13.50
C GLU A 77 -3.82 -32.79 -12.39
N ILE A 78 -3.46 -34.00 -11.96
CA ILE A 78 -2.42 -34.24 -10.96
C ILE A 78 -1.35 -35.13 -11.63
N LEU A 79 -0.19 -34.56 -11.92
CA LEU A 79 0.91 -35.25 -12.61
C LEU A 79 2.18 -35.08 -11.80
N GLY A 80 3.02 -36.12 -11.71
CA GLY A 80 4.25 -35.96 -10.95
C GLY A 80 5.12 -37.20 -10.86
N ASN A 81 6.27 -36.98 -10.21
CA ASN A 81 7.21 -38.01 -9.82
C ASN A 81 7.86 -37.63 -8.47
N SER A 82 8.92 -38.33 -8.10
CA SER A 82 9.60 -38.13 -6.81
C SER A 82 10.31 -36.78 -6.62
N SER A 83 10.45 -35.98 -7.68
CA SER A 83 11.12 -34.68 -7.65
C SER A 83 10.17 -33.51 -7.86
N LYS A 84 9.10 -33.71 -8.63
CA LYS A 84 8.18 -32.65 -9.02
C LYS A 84 6.77 -33.18 -9.15
N ILE A 85 5.84 -32.52 -8.49
CA ILE A 85 4.40 -32.79 -8.56
C ILE A 85 3.73 -31.52 -9.06
N LYS A 86 2.85 -31.63 -10.05
CA LYS A 86 2.11 -30.56 -10.67
C LYS A 86 0.62 -30.82 -10.45
N ILE A 87 -0.07 -29.84 -9.88
CA ILE A 87 -1.51 -29.84 -9.66
C ILE A 87 -2.08 -28.68 -10.48
N THR A 88 -3.01 -28.96 -11.38
CA THR A 88 -3.62 -27.94 -12.24
C THR A 88 -5.12 -28.13 -12.33
N THR A 89 -5.89 -27.07 -12.08
CA THR A 89 -7.33 -27.08 -12.40
C THR A 89 -7.52 -26.52 -13.81
N LYS A 90 -8.23 -27.25 -14.66
CA LYS A 90 -8.60 -26.73 -15.98
C LYS A 90 -9.80 -25.79 -15.82
N GLU A 91 -9.75 -24.67 -16.52
CA GLU A 91 -10.93 -23.85 -16.77
C GLU A 91 -11.72 -24.53 -17.89
N ASN A 92 -12.90 -25.07 -17.56
CA ASN A 92 -13.83 -25.64 -18.56
C ASN A 92 -14.52 -24.52 -19.37
N ASN A 93 -13.73 -23.63 -19.97
CA ASN A 93 -14.18 -22.66 -20.97
C ASN A 93 -14.34 -23.31 -22.36
N SER A 94 -14.06 -24.62 -22.48
CA SER A 94 -14.29 -25.40 -23.70
C SER A 94 -15.78 -25.56 -24.03
N PHE A 95 -16.66 -25.60 -23.02
CA PHE A 95 -18.11 -25.73 -23.23
C PHE A 95 -18.74 -24.42 -23.74
N SER A 96 -18.31 -23.27 -23.19
CA SER A 96 -18.76 -21.95 -23.62
C SER A 96 -18.35 -21.63 -25.05
N ILE A 97 -17.14 -22.01 -25.49
CA ILE A 97 -16.67 -21.75 -26.87
C ILE A 97 -17.31 -22.70 -27.90
N ARG A 98 -17.51 -23.99 -27.58
CA ARG A 98 -18.16 -24.95 -28.49
C ARG A 98 -19.64 -24.63 -28.74
N HIS A 99 -20.33 -24.05 -27.75
CA HIS A 99 -21.72 -23.60 -27.93
C HIS A 99 -21.86 -22.16 -28.42
N ALA A 100 -20.90 -21.26 -28.16
CA ALA A 100 -20.92 -19.88 -28.65
C ALA A 100 -20.69 -19.77 -30.18
N MET A 101 -19.95 -20.69 -30.80
CA MET A 101 -19.76 -20.68 -32.26
C MET A 101 -21.01 -21.06 -33.07
N GLY A 102 -22.08 -21.54 -32.41
CA GLY A 102 -23.35 -21.84 -33.05
C GLY A 102 -24.35 -20.68 -33.10
N ASP A 103 -24.17 -19.60 -32.31
CA ASP A 103 -25.28 -18.66 -32.04
C ASP A 103 -24.90 -17.18 -31.81
N PHE A 104 -23.72 -16.71 -32.21
CA PHE A 104 -23.33 -15.30 -32.05
C PHE A 104 -23.33 -14.50 -33.38
N ARG A 105 -24.53 -14.17 -33.84
CA ARG A 105 -24.81 -12.92 -34.58
C ARG A 105 -25.81 -12.09 -33.78
N GLN A 106 -25.46 -11.61 -32.58
CA GLN A 106 -26.14 -10.44 -32.01
C GLN A 106 -25.19 -9.59 -31.19
N ASP A 107 -25.24 -8.30 -31.49
CA ASP A 107 -24.47 -7.21 -30.93
C ASP A 107 -24.68 -7.07 -29.42
N PHE A 108 -23.60 -7.11 -28.65
CA PHE A 108 -23.58 -6.66 -27.27
C PHE A 108 -22.88 -5.31 -27.20
N HIS A 109 -23.67 -4.24 -27.09
CA HIS A 109 -23.22 -2.93 -26.67
C HIS A 109 -23.01 -2.94 -25.15
N PHE A 110 -21.77 -2.76 -24.70
CA PHE A 110 -21.44 -2.42 -23.33
C PHE A 110 -21.36 -0.89 -23.23
N GLU A 111 -22.31 -0.27 -22.52
CA GLU A 111 -22.17 1.10 -22.03
C GLU A 111 -21.47 1.04 -20.67
N ILE A 112 -20.21 1.47 -20.65
CA ILE A 112 -19.46 1.73 -19.43
C ILE A 112 -19.84 3.14 -18.98
N PRO A 113 -20.31 3.35 -17.74
CA PRO A 113 -20.47 4.70 -17.21
C PRO A 113 -19.10 5.37 -17.17
N ASP A 114 -18.95 6.50 -17.86
CA ASP A 114 -17.77 7.35 -17.77
C ASP A 114 -17.62 7.84 -16.32
N ILE A 115 -16.72 7.20 -15.57
CA ILE A 115 -16.30 7.69 -14.26
C ILE A 115 -15.33 8.83 -14.54
N GLU A 116 -15.79 10.06 -14.34
CA GLU A 116 -14.96 11.25 -14.44
C GLU A 116 -13.74 11.09 -13.52
N PRO A 117 -12.50 11.20 -14.04
CA PRO A 117 -11.32 11.22 -13.19
C PRO A 117 -11.42 12.42 -12.25
N ILE A 118 -11.31 12.17 -10.94
CA ILE A 118 -11.11 13.25 -9.96
C ILE A 118 -9.72 13.84 -10.24
N ILE A 119 -9.70 14.87 -11.08
CA ILE A 119 -8.54 15.69 -11.33
C ILE A 119 -8.36 16.54 -10.08
N ILE A 120 -7.33 16.22 -9.29
CA ILE A 120 -6.81 17.16 -8.31
C ILE A 120 -6.16 18.26 -9.14
N GLU A 121 -6.89 19.36 -9.37
CA GLU A 121 -6.31 20.58 -9.90
C GLU A 121 -5.31 21.10 -8.88
N ILE A 122 -4.05 20.72 -9.06
CA ILE A 122 -2.91 21.42 -8.47
C ILE A 122 -2.95 22.80 -9.14
N PRO A 123 -3.16 23.92 -8.40
CA PRO A 123 -3.02 25.23 -9.00
C PRO A 123 -1.60 25.29 -9.55
N GLU A 124 -1.47 25.39 -10.88
CA GLU A 124 -0.19 25.56 -11.53
C GLU A 124 0.58 26.65 -10.82
N VAL A 125 1.84 26.33 -10.48
CA VAL A 125 2.83 27.24 -9.90
C VAL A 125 3.31 28.24 -10.98
N ALA A 126 2.37 28.83 -11.72
CA ALA A 126 2.60 29.68 -12.88
C ALA A 126 2.91 31.15 -12.50
N GLU A 127 2.78 31.56 -11.24
CA GLU A 127 2.93 32.96 -10.84
C GLU A 127 4.21 33.28 -10.05
N LEU A 128 5.17 32.35 -9.94
CA LEU A 128 6.47 32.63 -9.30
C LEU A 128 7.41 33.48 -10.18
N ASN A 129 7.06 33.72 -11.45
CA ASN A 129 7.86 34.54 -12.36
C ASN A 129 7.61 36.06 -12.24
N GLU A 130 6.50 36.52 -11.64
CA GLU A 130 6.24 37.98 -11.51
C GLU A 130 6.96 38.63 -10.32
N LEU A 131 7.52 37.82 -9.39
CA LEU A 131 8.14 38.33 -8.17
C LEU A 131 9.61 38.79 -8.33
N VAL A 132 10.20 38.66 -9.52
CA VAL A 132 11.59 39.11 -9.77
C VAL A 132 11.73 39.88 -11.08
N GLU A 133 10.77 40.73 -11.45
CA GLU A 133 11.11 41.88 -12.31
C GLU A 133 11.67 43.01 -11.43
N MET A 134 12.99 42.97 -11.24
CA MET A 134 13.79 44.16 -10.91
C MET A 134 13.65 45.14 -12.08
N THR A 135 12.63 46.00 -12.02
CA THR A 135 12.49 47.11 -12.96
C THR A 135 13.70 48.03 -12.86
N ASP A 136 14.31 48.34 -14.00
CA ASP A 136 15.45 49.25 -14.17
C ASP A 136 15.36 50.48 -13.25
N THR A 137 16.14 50.46 -12.17
CA THR A 137 16.38 51.66 -11.37
C THR A 137 17.01 52.69 -12.29
N PRO A 138 16.48 53.92 -12.40
CA PRO A 138 17.14 54.95 -13.20
C PRO A 138 18.57 55.12 -12.68
N PRO A 139 19.59 55.08 -13.55
CA PRO A 139 20.98 55.14 -13.11
C PRO A 139 21.18 56.41 -12.30
N LEU A 140 21.79 56.25 -11.11
CA LEU A 140 22.15 57.39 -10.28
C LEU A 140 23.07 58.30 -11.11
N PRO A 141 22.84 59.62 -11.14
CA PRO A 141 23.74 60.53 -11.83
C PRO A 141 25.15 60.37 -11.24
N ASN A 142 26.18 60.64 -12.03
CA ASN A 142 27.55 60.57 -11.55
C ASN A 142 27.76 61.66 -10.49
N MET A 143 27.53 61.29 -9.23
CA MET A 143 27.65 62.18 -8.10
C MET A 143 29.14 62.47 -7.95
N ASN A 144 29.55 63.72 -8.17
CA ASN A 144 30.83 64.18 -7.66
C ASN A 144 30.67 64.15 -6.14
N MET A 145 31.01 63.02 -5.50
CA MET A 145 30.70 62.76 -4.09
C MET A 145 31.28 63.88 -3.23
N MET A 146 30.44 64.84 -2.85
CA MET A 146 30.84 65.92 -1.97
C MET A 146 31.19 65.30 -0.63
N LYS A 147 32.48 65.31 -0.26
CA LYS A 147 32.95 64.85 1.03
C LYS A 147 32.17 65.58 2.13
N PHE A 148 31.50 64.81 2.99
CA PHE A 148 30.78 65.34 4.14
C PHE A 148 31.78 65.87 5.18
N ASP A 149 31.62 67.12 5.58
CA ASP A 149 32.48 67.79 6.55
C ASP A 149 31.85 67.66 7.95
N TYR A 150 32.33 66.66 8.69
CA TYR A 150 31.85 66.33 10.02
C TYR A 150 32.09 67.44 11.05
N GLU A 151 33.17 68.22 10.92
CA GLU A 151 33.48 69.32 11.85
C GLU A 151 32.55 70.51 11.62
N ALA A 152 32.26 70.82 10.36
CA ALA A 152 31.27 71.84 10.01
C ALA A 152 29.84 71.45 10.43
N TYR A 153 29.47 70.17 10.31
CA TYR A 153 28.20 69.66 10.83
C TYR A 153 28.12 69.75 12.36
N LYS A 154 29.17 69.38 13.08
CA LYS A 154 29.17 69.43 14.55
C LYS A 154 29.02 70.85 15.09
N LYS A 155 29.53 71.85 14.36
CA LYS A 155 29.46 73.27 14.73
C LYS A 155 28.14 73.95 14.35
N ASP A 156 27.64 73.71 13.15
CA ASP A 156 26.49 74.44 12.58
C ASP A 156 25.24 73.57 12.34
N GLY A 157 25.31 72.27 12.64
CA GLY A 157 24.20 71.32 12.72
C GLY A 157 23.19 71.44 11.59
N GLU A 158 21.98 71.90 11.94
CA GLU A 158 20.88 72.09 11.00
C GLU A 158 21.18 73.08 9.86
N LYS A 159 21.96 74.15 10.12
CA LYS A 159 22.32 75.10 9.06
C LYS A 159 23.27 74.46 8.04
N TYR A 160 24.20 73.62 8.51
CA TYR A 160 25.07 72.84 7.63
C TYR A 160 24.26 71.83 6.82
N MET A 161 23.35 71.10 7.46
CA MET A 161 22.48 70.13 6.76
C MET A 161 21.60 70.79 5.69
N LYS A 162 20.98 71.94 6.00
CA LYS A 162 20.19 72.68 4.99
C LYS A 162 21.03 73.17 3.81
N LYS A 163 22.28 73.55 4.06
CA LYS A 163 23.21 73.97 3.00
C LYS A 163 23.70 72.77 2.17
N TRP A 164 24.10 71.70 2.83
CA TRP A 164 24.54 70.45 2.21
C TRP A 164 23.42 69.84 1.37
N GLN A 165 22.18 69.83 1.86
CA GLN A 165 21.00 69.37 1.13
C GLN A 165 20.71 70.23 -0.12
N ARG A 166 20.79 71.57 -0.01
CA ARG A 166 20.65 72.46 -1.18
C ARG A 166 21.74 72.24 -2.23
N ASP A 167 22.97 71.98 -1.82
CA ASP A 167 24.07 71.74 -2.76
C ASP A 167 24.03 70.32 -3.33
N PHE A 168 23.50 69.34 -2.59
CA PHE A 168 23.19 67.99 -3.07
C PHE A 168 22.06 67.99 -4.11
N GLU A 169 21.00 68.78 -3.88
CA GLU A 169 19.87 68.96 -4.81
C GLU A 169 20.30 69.60 -6.15
N LYS A 170 21.33 70.46 -6.15
CA LYS A 170 21.91 71.04 -7.38
C LYS A 170 22.64 70.02 -8.25
N GLY A 171 23.02 68.86 -7.69
CA GLY A 171 23.70 67.77 -8.41
C GLY A 171 22.79 66.95 -9.33
N PHE A 172 21.47 67.09 -9.20
CA PHE A 172 20.49 66.43 -10.06
C PHE A 172 20.04 67.42 -11.15
N ASP A 173 20.26 67.10 -12.42
CA ASP A 173 19.66 67.89 -13.49
C ASP A 173 18.12 67.77 -13.47
N LYS A 174 17.42 68.74 -14.07
CA LYS A 174 15.95 68.71 -14.15
C LYS A 174 15.39 67.45 -14.82
N LYS A 175 16.20 66.76 -15.64
CA LYS A 175 15.81 65.54 -16.36
C LYS A 175 15.81 64.32 -15.42
N HIS A 176 16.73 64.25 -14.47
CA HIS A 176 16.81 63.22 -13.43
C HIS A 176 15.76 63.44 -12.33
N GLN A 177 15.54 64.67 -11.90
CA GLN A 177 14.46 64.98 -10.95
C GLN A 177 13.10 64.53 -11.48
N LYS A 178 12.79 64.86 -12.73
CA LYS A 178 11.53 64.44 -13.38
C LYS A 178 11.42 62.91 -13.51
N LYS A 179 12.51 62.23 -13.85
CA LYS A 179 12.56 60.75 -13.92
C LYS A 179 12.34 60.09 -12.55
N MET A 180 12.88 60.68 -11.48
CA MET A 180 12.70 60.17 -10.11
C MET A 180 11.28 60.40 -9.60
N GLU A 181 10.66 61.53 -9.90
CA GLU A 181 9.24 61.79 -9.59
C GLU A 181 8.31 60.81 -10.33
N GLU A 182 8.54 60.59 -11.63
CA GLU A 182 7.79 59.61 -12.42
C GLU A 182 8.02 58.17 -11.92
N TRP A 183 9.24 57.85 -11.48
CA TRP A 183 9.55 56.55 -10.86
C TRP A 183 8.86 56.40 -9.49
N GLY A 184 8.88 57.43 -8.65
CA GLY A 184 8.20 57.43 -7.35
C GLY A 184 6.70 57.19 -7.46
N LYS A 185 6.01 57.85 -8.41
CA LYS A 185 4.59 57.61 -8.69
C LYS A 185 4.31 56.17 -9.13
N ARG A 186 5.17 55.61 -10.01
CA ARG A 186 5.06 54.20 -10.44
C ARG A 186 5.27 53.23 -9.27
N MET A 187 6.17 53.55 -8.35
CA MET A 187 6.44 52.74 -7.16
C MET A 187 5.29 52.80 -6.15
N GLU A 188 4.63 53.94 -6.01
CA GLU A 188 3.44 54.10 -5.16
C GLU A 188 2.25 53.29 -5.69
N GLU A 189 1.93 53.41 -6.98
CA GLU A 189 0.90 52.59 -7.65
C GLU A 189 1.24 51.09 -7.63
N ARG A 190 2.53 50.73 -7.71
CA ARG A 190 2.99 49.33 -7.54
C ARG A 190 2.85 48.87 -6.09
N GLY A 191 3.15 49.73 -5.13
CA GLY A 191 3.02 49.45 -3.70
C GLY A 191 1.56 49.18 -3.30
N GLU A 192 0.61 49.93 -3.86
CA GLU A 192 -0.81 49.66 -3.64
C GLU A 192 -1.28 48.35 -4.28
N ARG A 193 -0.89 48.07 -5.53
CA ARG A 193 -1.17 46.76 -6.16
C ARG A 193 -0.56 45.60 -5.38
N TYR A 194 0.63 45.79 -4.82
CA TYR A 194 1.28 44.78 -3.98
C TYR A 194 0.55 44.58 -2.66
N ARG A 195 0.04 45.64 -2.02
CA ARG A 195 -0.79 45.53 -0.81
C ARG A 195 -2.10 44.79 -1.09
N GLU A 196 -2.78 45.07 -2.19
CA GLU A 196 -4.00 44.36 -2.59
C GLU A 196 -3.74 42.88 -2.90
N LEU A 197 -2.65 42.56 -3.62
CA LEU A 197 -2.25 41.17 -3.90
C LEU A 197 -1.84 40.43 -2.62
N ALA A 198 -1.13 41.10 -1.70
CA ALA A 198 -0.76 40.54 -0.41
C ALA A 198 -2.00 40.25 0.46
N GLN A 199 -3.00 41.14 0.46
CA GLN A 199 -4.28 40.92 1.15
C GLN A 199 -5.04 39.74 0.56
N LYS A 200 -5.17 39.66 -0.77
CA LYS A 200 -5.78 38.50 -1.45
C LYS A 200 -5.06 37.19 -1.14
N ARG A 201 -3.72 37.21 -1.07
CA ARG A 201 -2.91 36.04 -0.71
C ARG A 201 -3.13 35.61 0.74
N VAL A 202 -3.24 36.55 1.69
CA VAL A 202 -3.55 36.23 3.08
C VAL A 202 -4.95 35.61 3.21
N GLU A 203 -5.94 36.13 2.46
CA GLU A 203 -7.29 35.57 2.40
C GLU A 203 -7.30 34.14 1.82
N GLN A 204 -6.62 33.92 0.69
CA GLN A 204 -6.47 32.59 0.07
C GLN A 204 -5.73 31.61 0.97
N MET A 205 -4.65 32.05 1.64
CA MET A 205 -3.92 31.20 2.58
C MET A 205 -4.75 30.83 3.80
N LYS A 206 -5.61 31.74 4.27
CA LYS A 206 -6.55 31.48 5.37
C LYS A 206 -7.63 30.48 4.95
N GLN A 207 -8.20 30.63 3.75
CA GLN A 207 -9.15 29.67 3.19
C GLN A 207 -8.53 28.29 3.02
N LEU A 208 -7.32 28.20 2.47
CA LEU A 208 -6.59 26.94 2.33
C LEU A 208 -6.28 26.29 3.70
N HIS A 209 -5.94 27.09 4.71
CA HIS A 209 -5.74 26.58 6.07
C HIS A 209 -7.06 26.07 6.70
N GLU A 210 -8.18 26.77 6.49
CA GLU A 210 -9.50 26.31 6.95
C GLU A 210 -9.95 25.04 6.21
N GLU A 211 -9.73 24.94 4.90
CA GLU A 211 -10.01 23.72 4.13
C GLU A 211 -9.13 22.56 4.57
N ARG A 212 -7.83 22.78 4.75
CA ARG A 212 -6.91 21.76 5.29
C ARG A 212 -7.32 21.33 6.68
N ALA A 213 -7.66 22.27 7.58
CA ALA A 213 -8.10 21.95 8.93
C ALA A 213 -9.38 21.09 8.94
N LYS A 214 -10.36 21.41 8.08
CA LYS A 214 -11.57 20.58 7.90
C LYS A 214 -11.24 19.20 7.35
N MET A 215 -10.36 19.11 6.35
CA MET A 215 -9.88 17.83 5.83
C MET A 215 -9.14 17.01 6.89
N HIS A 216 -8.37 17.65 7.78
CA HIS A 216 -7.73 16.97 8.91
C HIS A 216 -8.75 16.44 9.92
N GLU A 217 -9.77 17.22 10.24
CA GLU A 217 -10.84 16.82 11.16
C GLU A 217 -11.66 15.65 10.59
N GLU A 218 -12.07 15.72 9.32
CA GLU A 218 -12.76 14.63 8.62
C GLU A 218 -11.90 13.36 8.51
N ARG A 219 -10.60 13.50 8.21
CA ARG A 219 -9.66 12.38 8.21
C ARG A 219 -9.52 11.78 9.60
N ALA A 220 -9.34 12.59 10.64
CA ALA A 220 -9.22 12.12 12.02
C ALA A 220 -10.46 11.34 12.47
N GLU A 221 -11.67 11.81 12.11
CA GLU A 221 -12.91 11.06 12.36
C GLU A 221 -12.98 9.74 11.57
N LEU A 222 -12.56 9.75 10.30
CA LEU A 222 -12.48 8.53 9.48
C LEU A 222 -11.47 7.54 10.08
N HIS A 223 -10.34 8.02 10.57
CA HIS A 223 -9.34 7.23 11.28
C HIS A 223 -9.91 6.62 12.56
N ALA A 224 -10.61 7.42 13.37
CA ALA A 224 -11.27 6.91 14.58
C ALA A 224 -12.29 5.81 14.24
N LYS A 225 -13.15 6.02 13.22
CA LYS A 225 -14.11 5.01 12.75
C LYS A 225 -13.44 3.75 12.23
N ARG A 226 -12.35 3.88 11.47
CA ARG A 226 -11.58 2.74 10.95
C ARG A 226 -10.87 1.98 12.08
N ALA A 227 -10.31 2.70 13.06
CA ALA A 227 -9.70 2.11 14.23
C ALA A 227 -10.73 1.36 15.09
N GLU A 228 -11.92 1.93 15.31
CA GLU A 228 -13.03 1.26 15.98
C GLU A 228 -13.49 0.01 15.22
N ALA A 229 -13.66 0.08 13.90
CA ALA A 229 -14.00 -1.06 13.08
C ALA A 229 -12.93 -2.15 13.13
N HIS A 230 -11.65 -1.77 13.17
CA HIS A 230 -10.54 -2.71 13.33
C HIS A 230 -10.52 -3.36 14.71
N VAL A 231 -10.70 -2.59 15.79
CA VAL A 231 -10.86 -3.14 17.16
C VAL A 231 -12.05 -4.09 17.22
N GLN A 232 -13.17 -3.76 16.57
CA GLN A 232 -14.35 -4.61 16.52
C GLN A 232 -14.10 -5.89 15.71
N ARG A 233 -13.30 -5.84 14.64
CA ARG A 233 -12.81 -7.03 13.92
C ARG A 233 -11.90 -7.88 14.81
N LEU A 234 -11.01 -7.29 15.60
CA LEU A 234 -10.16 -8.02 16.55
C LEU A 234 -10.98 -8.70 17.67
N VAL A 235 -12.03 -8.03 18.17
CA VAL A 235 -12.97 -8.60 19.15
C VAL A 235 -13.76 -9.74 18.52
N ASN A 236 -14.32 -9.54 17.31
CA ASN A 236 -14.98 -10.61 16.57
C ASN A 236 -14.01 -11.77 16.32
N ARG A 237 -12.74 -11.50 16.01
CA ARG A 237 -11.68 -12.51 15.82
C ARG A 237 -11.41 -13.30 17.09
N ALA A 238 -11.45 -12.71 18.29
CA ALA A 238 -11.35 -13.48 19.55
C ALA A 238 -12.52 -14.46 19.72
N VAL A 239 -13.72 -14.09 19.26
CA VAL A 239 -14.90 -14.96 19.24
C VAL A 239 -14.78 -16.03 18.15
N THR A 240 -14.35 -15.65 16.94
CA THR A 240 -14.20 -16.55 15.78
C THR A 240 -13.02 -17.52 15.94
N LYS A 241 -11.95 -17.17 16.67
CA LYS A 241 -10.82 -18.08 16.97
C LYS A 241 -11.23 -19.29 17.82
N ASN A 242 -12.34 -19.16 18.58
CA ASN A 242 -12.98 -20.27 19.30
C ASN A 242 -13.96 -21.07 18.42
N ILE A 243 -14.49 -20.47 17.35
CA ILE A 243 -15.44 -21.11 16.41
C ILE A 243 -14.69 -21.84 15.28
N VAL A 244 -13.53 -21.34 14.82
CA VAL A 244 -12.71 -21.95 13.76
C VAL A 244 -12.12 -23.31 14.18
N ARG A 245 -12.07 -23.61 15.48
CA ARG A 245 -11.73 -24.96 15.98
C ARG A 245 -12.89 -25.95 15.95
N ALA A 246 -14.12 -25.50 15.68
CA ALA A 246 -15.32 -26.29 15.94
C ALA A 246 -16.29 -26.47 14.76
N ASP A 247 -16.17 -25.79 13.62
CA ASP A 247 -17.16 -25.98 12.55
C ASP A 247 -16.67 -25.69 11.11
N ASP A 248 -16.56 -26.75 10.31
CA ASP A 248 -16.18 -26.76 8.89
C ASP A 248 -17.40 -26.54 7.97
N THR A 249 -18.62 -26.33 8.52
CA THR A 249 -19.88 -26.38 7.76
C THR A 249 -20.49 -25.02 7.36
N LEU A 250 -19.94 -23.88 7.78
CA LEU A 250 -20.60 -22.56 7.62
C LEU A 250 -19.96 -21.56 6.63
N ARG A 251 -18.85 -21.90 5.95
CA ARG A 251 -18.26 -21.01 4.92
C ARG A 251 -18.89 -21.23 3.54
N ASN A 252 -19.99 -20.52 3.28
CA ASN A 252 -20.80 -20.65 2.07
C ASN A 252 -20.37 -19.74 0.90
N ASN A 253 -19.26 -18.99 1.02
CA ASN A 253 -18.72 -18.08 0.00
C ASN A 253 -17.47 -18.67 -0.69
N GLY A 254 -17.62 -19.85 -1.31
CA GLY A 254 -16.61 -20.38 -2.24
C GLY A 254 -16.77 -19.76 -3.64
N PRO A 255 -15.74 -19.83 -4.50
CA PRO A 255 -15.77 -19.26 -5.86
C PRO A 255 -16.91 -19.86 -6.71
N ASP A 256 -17.90 -19.03 -7.07
CA ASP A 256 -19.01 -19.44 -7.94
C ASP A 256 -18.53 -19.52 -9.40
N VAL A 257 -18.45 -20.74 -9.96
CA VAL A 257 -18.21 -20.94 -11.41
C VAL A 257 -19.55 -21.19 -12.10
N PHE A 258 -19.96 -20.28 -12.97
CA PHE A 258 -21.24 -20.34 -13.69
C PHE A 258 -21.19 -21.33 -14.88
N TYR A 259 -22.08 -22.31 -14.88
CA TYR A 259 -22.28 -23.26 -15.99
C TYR A 259 -23.47 -22.84 -16.88
N PHE A 260 -23.33 -22.97 -18.19
CA PHE A 260 -24.41 -22.74 -19.16
C PHE A 260 -24.85 -24.08 -19.76
N ASN A 261 -26.15 -24.41 -19.73
CA ASN A 261 -26.69 -25.62 -20.36
C ASN A 261 -27.26 -25.31 -21.78
N SER A 262 -27.15 -26.29 -22.69
CA SER A 262 -27.57 -26.30 -24.10
C SER A 262 -29.10 -26.31 -24.32
N GLY A 263 -29.88 -25.62 -23.49
CA GLY A 263 -31.35 -25.58 -23.56
C GLY A 263 -31.97 -24.19 -23.47
N GLY A 264 -31.17 -23.12 -23.52
CA GLY A 264 -31.66 -21.74 -23.50
C GLY A 264 -32.26 -21.27 -22.17
N LYS A 265 -32.17 -22.07 -21.09
CA LYS A 265 -32.50 -21.66 -19.73
C LYS A 265 -31.23 -21.58 -18.91
N SER A 266 -30.89 -20.39 -18.43
CA SER A 266 -29.80 -20.17 -17.48
C SER A 266 -30.15 -20.87 -16.16
N LYS A 267 -29.35 -21.87 -15.80
CA LYS A 267 -29.41 -22.50 -14.48
C LYS A 267 -28.06 -22.29 -13.83
N ASN A 268 -28.05 -21.58 -12.70
CA ASN A 268 -26.84 -21.31 -11.94
C ASN A 268 -26.47 -22.59 -11.19
N ILE A 269 -25.50 -23.34 -11.70
CA ILE A 269 -24.93 -24.50 -11.02
C ILE A 269 -23.69 -24.02 -10.27
N LYS A 270 -23.65 -24.26 -8.95
CA LYS A 270 -22.50 -23.86 -8.13
C LYS A 270 -21.48 -25.00 -8.13
N VAL A 271 -20.29 -24.72 -8.67
CA VAL A 271 -19.17 -25.67 -8.68
C VAL A 271 -18.14 -25.27 -7.63
N LYS A 272 -17.88 -26.14 -6.66
CA LYS A 272 -16.84 -25.97 -5.65
C LYS A 272 -15.70 -26.95 -5.90
N LYS A 273 -14.46 -26.45 -5.98
CA LYS A 273 -13.25 -27.26 -6.09
C LYS A 273 -12.45 -27.14 -4.79
N THR A 274 -12.05 -28.26 -4.21
CA THR A 274 -11.24 -28.31 -3.00
C THR A 274 -10.09 -29.27 -3.19
N ILE A 275 -8.86 -28.84 -2.89
CA ILE A 275 -7.64 -29.62 -3.03
C ILE A 275 -6.98 -29.72 -1.66
N LYS A 276 -6.85 -30.94 -1.14
CA LYS A 276 -6.12 -31.24 0.09
C LYS A 276 -4.79 -31.87 -0.28
N VAL A 277 -3.69 -31.33 0.27
CA VAL A 277 -2.33 -31.80 0.03
C VAL A 277 -1.69 -32.17 1.36
N LYS A 278 -1.39 -33.45 1.57
CA LYS A 278 -0.57 -33.91 2.69
C LYS A 278 0.86 -34.13 2.21
N MET A 279 1.84 -33.56 2.89
CA MET A 279 3.24 -33.58 2.43
C MET A 279 4.25 -33.56 3.58
N PRO A 280 5.49 -34.06 3.41
CA PRO A 280 6.55 -33.85 4.39
C PRO A 280 7.02 -32.39 4.39
N LYS A 281 7.63 -31.97 5.50
CA LYS A 281 8.17 -30.61 5.69
C LYS A 281 9.32 -30.25 4.72
N SER A 282 9.97 -31.25 4.12
CA SER A 282 11.09 -31.07 3.18
C SER A 282 10.64 -30.59 1.79
N VAL A 283 9.33 -30.61 1.50
CA VAL A 283 8.78 -30.23 0.19
C VAL A 283 8.70 -28.72 0.05
N LYS A 284 9.12 -28.21 -1.12
CA LYS A 284 9.01 -26.81 -1.52
C LYS A 284 7.69 -26.57 -2.24
N LEU A 285 7.03 -25.46 -1.90
CA LEU A 285 5.78 -25.05 -2.54
C LEU A 285 6.00 -23.93 -3.53
N LYS A 286 5.51 -24.12 -4.74
CA LYS A 286 5.37 -23.07 -5.75
C LYS A 286 3.92 -23.01 -6.19
N MET A 287 3.23 -21.90 -5.94
CA MET A 287 1.79 -21.80 -6.20
C MET A 287 1.43 -20.53 -6.98
N ASN A 288 0.51 -20.69 -7.91
CA ASN A 288 -0.20 -19.63 -8.62
C ASN A 288 -1.70 -19.91 -8.46
N VAL A 289 -2.38 -19.11 -7.65
CA VAL A 289 -3.77 -19.33 -7.28
C VAL A 289 -4.58 -18.10 -7.66
N ARG A 290 -5.63 -18.33 -8.44
CA ARG A 290 -6.61 -17.32 -8.86
C ARG A 290 -7.97 -17.67 -8.31
N HIS A 291 -8.65 -16.72 -7.66
CA HIS A 291 -10.00 -16.92 -7.13
C HIS A 291 -10.10 -18.16 -6.22
N GLY A 292 -9.70 -18.08 -4.96
CA GLY A 292 -9.79 -19.23 -4.04
C GLY A 292 -9.18 -18.97 -2.68
N GLU A 293 -9.26 -19.95 -1.79
CA GLU A 293 -8.66 -19.85 -0.46
C GLU A 293 -7.45 -20.78 -0.34
N VAL A 294 -6.34 -20.30 0.23
CA VAL A 294 -5.15 -21.10 0.54
C VAL A 294 -4.94 -21.16 2.05
N LYS A 295 -4.97 -22.36 2.61
CA LYS A 295 -4.61 -22.64 4.01
C LYS A 295 -3.29 -23.40 4.06
N LEU A 296 -2.23 -22.73 4.52
CA LEU A 296 -0.91 -23.35 4.65
C LEU A 296 -0.81 -24.23 5.91
N ALA A 297 -0.03 -25.30 5.79
CA ALA A 297 0.36 -26.13 6.92
C ALA A 297 1.41 -25.42 7.79
N GLU A 298 1.42 -25.73 9.07
CA GLU A 298 2.45 -25.24 9.98
C GLU A 298 3.86 -25.66 9.54
N ASN A 299 4.83 -24.78 9.78
CA ASN A 299 6.26 -25.00 9.53
C ASN A 299 6.65 -25.23 8.06
N THR A 300 5.80 -24.83 7.12
CA THR A 300 6.16 -24.81 5.70
C THR A 300 7.21 -23.70 5.46
N LYS A 301 8.30 -24.01 4.75
CA LYS A 301 9.41 -23.07 4.51
C LYS A 301 9.65 -22.80 3.04
N ASN A 302 10.26 -21.65 2.75
CA ASN A 302 10.74 -21.27 1.40
C ASN A 302 9.65 -21.38 0.32
N ILE A 303 8.48 -20.82 0.62
CA ILE A 303 7.31 -20.85 -0.26
C ILE A 303 7.46 -19.79 -1.35
N ASN A 304 7.09 -20.12 -2.58
CA ASN A 304 6.90 -19.15 -3.65
C ASN A 304 5.41 -19.11 -4.04
N ALA A 305 4.71 -18.03 -3.72
CA ALA A 305 3.28 -17.91 -3.95
C ALA A 305 2.92 -16.64 -4.73
N THR A 306 2.08 -16.81 -5.76
CA THR A 306 1.38 -15.72 -6.45
C THR A 306 -0.12 -15.93 -6.28
N LEU A 307 -0.80 -14.96 -5.68
CA LEU A 307 -2.21 -14.99 -5.33
C LEU A 307 -2.93 -13.83 -6.02
N SER A 308 -4.04 -14.10 -6.69
CA SER A 308 -4.86 -13.08 -7.34
C SER A 308 -6.32 -13.33 -7.04
N HIS A 309 -6.97 -12.39 -6.36
CA HIS A 309 -8.31 -12.59 -5.78
C HIS A 309 -8.39 -13.88 -4.92
N ALA A 310 -7.30 -14.21 -4.22
CA ALA A 310 -7.17 -15.45 -3.49
C ALA A 310 -6.68 -15.18 -2.06
N SER A 311 -7.42 -15.67 -1.06
CA SER A 311 -7.08 -15.45 0.34
C SER A 311 -5.97 -16.38 0.81
N LEU A 312 -5.06 -15.88 1.65
CA LEU A 312 -4.03 -16.67 2.31
C LEU A 312 -4.25 -16.70 3.82
N PHE A 313 -4.30 -17.90 4.37
CA PHE A 313 -4.31 -18.16 5.80
C PHE A 313 -3.10 -19.00 6.18
N ALA A 314 -2.27 -18.51 7.09
CA ALA A 314 -1.10 -19.23 7.56
C ALA A 314 -0.87 -19.00 9.06
N ALA A 315 -0.64 -20.08 9.81
CA ALA A 315 -0.16 -19.97 11.19
C ALA A 315 1.30 -19.47 11.21
N THR A 316 2.15 -20.02 10.33
CA THR A 316 3.56 -19.66 10.24
C THR A 316 4.00 -19.54 8.79
N ILE A 317 4.80 -18.52 8.49
CA ILE A 317 5.57 -18.39 7.26
C ILE A 317 7.05 -18.26 7.64
N ASP A 318 7.89 -19.09 7.02
CA ASP A 318 9.31 -19.19 7.38
C ASP A 318 10.18 -19.45 6.14
N GLY A 319 11.49 -19.26 6.29
CA GLY A 319 12.49 -19.42 5.24
C GLY A 319 12.85 -18.12 4.53
N GLU A 320 14.15 -17.82 4.43
CA GLU A 320 14.67 -16.59 3.81
C GLU A 320 14.34 -16.48 2.32
N GLN A 321 14.14 -17.62 1.65
CA GLN A 321 13.78 -17.67 0.23
C GLN A 321 12.27 -17.59 0.00
N THR A 322 11.47 -17.36 1.04
CA THR A 322 10.02 -17.21 0.90
C THR A 322 9.67 -15.91 0.20
N THR A 323 8.84 -16.01 -0.84
CA THR A 323 8.29 -14.88 -1.59
C THR A 323 6.78 -15.09 -1.76
N VAL A 324 5.98 -14.19 -1.20
CA VAL A 324 4.51 -14.17 -1.39
C VAL A 324 4.15 -12.88 -2.11
N THR A 325 3.50 -13.00 -3.26
CA THR A 325 2.90 -11.89 -4.01
C THR A 325 1.39 -12.06 -4.00
N ALA A 326 0.66 -11.04 -3.58
CA ALA A 326 -0.79 -11.08 -3.47
C ALA A 326 -1.41 -9.81 -4.08
N SER A 327 -2.44 -9.98 -4.90
CA SER A 327 -3.17 -8.88 -5.53
C SER A 327 -4.68 -9.04 -5.33
N TYR A 328 -5.35 -7.98 -4.84
CA TYR A 328 -6.78 -8.05 -4.45
C TYR A 328 -7.09 -9.22 -3.52
N SER A 329 -6.17 -9.52 -2.61
CA SER A 329 -6.09 -10.80 -1.92
C SER A 329 -5.88 -10.59 -0.43
N PRO A 330 -6.83 -11.01 0.42
CA PRO A 330 -6.63 -11.00 1.86
C PRO A 330 -5.46 -11.89 2.28
N VAL A 331 -4.63 -11.42 3.21
CA VAL A 331 -3.48 -12.17 3.72
C VAL A 331 -3.50 -12.11 5.25
N LEU A 332 -3.72 -13.25 5.87
CA LEU A 332 -3.82 -13.41 7.32
C LEU A 332 -2.76 -14.38 7.81
N VAL A 333 -1.74 -13.85 8.50
CA VAL A 333 -0.58 -14.63 8.96
C VAL A 333 -0.35 -14.40 10.45
N GLU A 334 -0.38 -15.47 11.25
CA GLU A 334 -0.14 -15.33 12.69
C GLU A 334 1.33 -15.02 13.01
N LYS A 335 2.27 -15.71 12.36
CA LYS A 335 3.70 -15.48 12.55
C LYS A 335 4.49 -15.48 11.24
N TRP A 336 5.05 -14.33 10.90
CA TRP A 336 5.95 -14.15 9.76
C TRP A 336 7.40 -14.13 10.25
N ASN A 337 8.13 -15.23 10.08
CA ASN A 337 9.51 -15.33 10.57
C ASN A 337 10.52 -14.70 9.61
N TYR A 338 10.43 -15.06 8.32
CA TYR A 338 11.35 -14.64 7.27
C TYR A 338 10.63 -14.60 5.92
N GLY A 339 11.10 -13.71 5.04
CA GLY A 339 10.71 -13.70 3.63
C GLY A 339 10.25 -12.33 3.14
N GLN A 340 9.76 -12.32 1.91
CA GLN A 340 9.30 -11.14 1.20
C GLN A 340 7.79 -11.23 0.97
N LEU A 341 7.09 -10.13 1.25
CA LEU A 341 5.66 -9.97 0.99
C LEU A 341 5.47 -8.79 0.04
N LYS A 342 4.89 -9.05 -1.13
CA LYS A 342 4.45 -8.03 -2.06
C LYS A 342 2.94 -8.01 -2.12
N ILE A 343 2.33 -6.88 -1.81
CA ILE A 343 0.88 -6.67 -1.80
C ILE A 343 0.53 -5.56 -2.77
N ASP A 344 -0.43 -5.82 -3.66
CA ASP A 344 -1.01 -4.84 -4.57
C ASP A 344 -2.54 -4.79 -4.39
N TYR A 345 -3.11 -3.61 -4.19
CA TYR A 345 -4.56 -3.37 -4.13
C TYR A 345 -5.34 -4.28 -3.15
N SER A 346 -4.80 -4.50 -1.94
CA SER A 346 -5.43 -5.40 -0.94
C SER A 346 -5.61 -4.70 0.40
N ASP A 347 -6.84 -4.68 0.91
CA ASP A 347 -7.19 -3.93 2.13
C ASP A 347 -7.18 -4.80 3.41
N GLU A 348 -7.08 -6.13 3.27
CA GLU A 348 -7.16 -7.09 4.38
C GLU A 348 -5.84 -7.85 4.55
N VAL A 349 -4.76 -7.13 4.84
CA VAL A 349 -3.45 -7.73 5.17
C VAL A 349 -3.15 -7.58 6.65
N GLU A 350 -3.27 -8.68 7.40
CA GLU A 350 -3.01 -8.72 8.84
C GLU A 350 -1.87 -9.70 9.17
N LEU A 351 -0.81 -9.16 9.78
CA LEU A 351 0.34 -9.91 10.28
C LEU A 351 0.39 -9.75 11.80
N THR A 352 0.13 -10.83 12.55
CA THR A 352 0.10 -10.73 14.02
C THR A 352 1.50 -10.55 14.60
N GLU A 353 2.47 -11.40 14.26
CA GLU A 353 3.85 -11.24 14.71
C GLU A 353 4.83 -11.32 13.54
N VAL A 354 5.70 -10.32 13.41
CA VAL A 354 6.69 -10.22 12.33
C VAL A 354 8.10 -10.23 12.90
N SER A 355 8.90 -11.24 12.57
CA SER A 355 10.32 -11.29 12.93
C SER A 355 11.19 -10.62 11.86
N ASN A 356 11.27 -11.13 10.64
CA ASN A 356 12.08 -10.53 9.57
C ASN A 356 11.25 -10.43 8.29
N LEU A 357 10.90 -9.22 7.88
CA LEU A 357 10.04 -8.98 6.72
C LEU A 357 10.63 -7.94 5.77
N SER A 358 10.60 -8.26 4.48
CA SER A 358 10.69 -7.26 3.41
C SER A 358 9.30 -7.09 2.80
N LEU A 359 8.66 -5.95 3.04
CA LEU A 359 7.31 -5.64 2.58
C LEU A 359 7.37 -4.62 1.43
N SER A 360 6.67 -4.91 0.34
CA SER A 360 6.33 -3.95 -0.71
C SER A 360 4.82 -3.86 -0.80
N SER A 361 4.26 -2.70 -0.51
CA SER A 361 2.82 -2.42 -0.51
C SER A 361 2.50 -1.36 -1.55
N ASN A 362 1.46 -1.59 -2.36
CA ASN A 362 0.97 -0.63 -3.35
C ASN A 362 -0.55 -0.50 -3.25
N SER A 363 -1.05 0.70 -2.95
CA SER A 363 -2.48 0.99 -2.76
C SER A 363 -3.17 -0.07 -1.88
N SER A 364 -2.56 -0.39 -0.74
CA SER A 364 -3.00 -1.49 0.14
C SER A 364 -3.01 -1.05 1.59
N GLU A 365 -3.73 -1.78 2.43
CA GLU A 365 -3.79 -1.56 3.88
C GLU A 365 -3.17 -2.74 4.62
N VAL A 366 -2.05 -2.49 5.31
CA VAL A 366 -1.28 -3.50 6.02
C VAL A 366 -1.24 -3.19 7.52
N SER A 367 -1.65 -4.18 8.31
CA SER A 367 -1.62 -4.13 9.77
C SER A 367 -0.62 -5.14 10.33
N ILE A 368 0.33 -4.66 11.13
CA ILE A 368 1.30 -5.47 11.88
C ILE A 368 1.00 -5.29 13.37
N GLU A 369 0.51 -6.34 14.06
CA GLU A 369 0.22 -6.24 15.49
C GLU A 369 1.51 -6.09 16.32
N ARG A 370 2.54 -6.89 16.02
CA ARG A 370 3.83 -6.85 16.70
C ARG A 370 5.01 -7.04 15.75
N LEU A 371 5.89 -6.05 15.68
CA LEU A 371 7.21 -6.18 15.08
C LEU A 371 8.20 -6.70 16.12
N ALA A 372 8.66 -7.94 15.96
CA ALA A 372 9.55 -8.62 16.89
C ALA A 372 11.04 -8.33 16.67
N ASN A 373 11.50 -8.17 15.42
CA ASN A 373 12.93 -7.97 15.15
C ASN A 373 13.23 -6.91 14.09
N ARG A 374 13.01 -7.22 12.81
CA ARG A 374 13.38 -6.38 11.67
C ARG A 374 12.29 -6.29 10.62
N ALA A 375 12.03 -5.10 10.11
CA ALA A 375 11.23 -4.90 8.91
C ALA A 375 11.82 -3.84 7.98
N SER A 376 11.80 -4.13 6.68
CA SER A 376 12.04 -3.18 5.61
C SER A 376 10.76 -3.02 4.82
N ILE A 377 10.15 -1.84 4.85
CA ILE A 377 8.83 -1.57 4.30
C ILE A 377 8.95 -0.52 3.21
N ASN A 378 8.47 -0.84 2.02
CA ASN A 378 8.23 0.09 0.95
C ASN A 378 6.72 0.20 0.75
N ASN A 379 6.15 1.37 1.02
CA ASN A 379 4.74 1.66 0.88
C ASN A 379 4.55 2.72 -0.20
N LYS A 380 3.79 2.40 -1.24
CA LYS A 380 3.41 3.31 -2.30
C LYS A 380 1.90 3.42 -2.34
N MET A 381 1.35 4.52 -1.85
CA MET A 381 -0.09 4.70 -1.68
C MET A 381 -0.71 3.67 -0.72
N GLY A 382 -1.65 4.11 0.10
CA GLY A 382 -2.26 3.27 1.13
C GLY A 382 -1.52 3.34 2.47
N VAL A 383 -1.82 2.39 3.36
CA VAL A 383 -1.61 2.56 4.80
C VAL A 383 -0.83 1.39 5.40
N VAL A 384 0.16 1.70 6.23
CA VAL A 384 0.88 0.72 7.05
C VAL A 384 0.71 1.08 8.52
N ARG A 385 0.19 0.15 9.32
CA ARG A 385 0.06 0.29 10.78
C ARG A 385 0.90 -0.74 11.50
N ILE A 386 1.73 -0.29 12.45
CA ILE A 386 2.50 -1.17 13.35
C ILE A 386 2.09 -0.86 14.79
N TYR A 387 1.27 -1.73 15.38
CA TYR A 387 0.66 -1.47 16.69
C TYR A 387 1.64 -1.60 17.86
N SER A 388 2.68 -2.41 17.72
CA SER A 388 3.73 -2.53 18.73
C SER A 388 5.07 -2.95 18.12
N ILE A 389 6.16 -2.46 18.71
CA ILE A 389 7.53 -2.83 18.37
C ILE A 389 8.17 -3.43 19.62
N ALA A 390 8.78 -4.60 19.49
CA ALA A 390 9.42 -5.29 20.61
C ALA A 390 10.59 -4.47 21.16
N PRO A 391 10.85 -4.45 22.48
CA PRO A 391 11.92 -3.66 23.07
C PRO A 391 13.32 -4.03 22.55
N ASP A 392 13.51 -5.28 22.13
CA ASP A 392 14.75 -5.87 21.67
C ASP A 392 14.90 -5.92 20.15
N PHE A 393 13.97 -5.31 19.39
CA PHE A 393 14.05 -5.24 17.93
C PHE A 393 15.39 -4.68 17.43
N SER A 394 15.78 -5.03 16.21
CA SER A 394 17.03 -4.54 15.61
C SER A 394 16.78 -3.26 14.81
N ASP A 395 15.93 -3.32 13.78
CA ASP A 395 15.83 -2.24 12.80
C ASP A 395 14.44 -2.17 12.15
N LEU A 396 13.93 -0.94 11.97
CA LEU A 396 12.75 -0.67 11.16
C LEU A 396 13.14 0.37 10.10
N THR A 397 13.09 -0.02 8.83
CA THR A 397 13.28 0.89 7.70
C THR A 397 11.99 1.03 6.94
N VAL A 398 11.50 2.26 6.74
CA VAL A 398 10.28 2.53 5.99
C VAL A 398 10.53 3.58 4.92
N THR A 399 10.09 3.31 3.71
CA THR A 399 9.92 4.31 2.65
C THR A 399 8.43 4.39 2.33
N SER A 400 7.83 5.57 2.43
CA SER A 400 6.42 5.83 2.14
C SER A 400 6.29 6.93 1.09
N GLU A 401 5.58 6.68 0.00
CA GLU A 401 5.28 7.64 -1.06
C GLU A 401 3.77 7.72 -1.26
N PHE A 402 3.17 8.92 -1.10
CA PHE A 402 1.71 9.13 -1.13
C PHE A 402 0.92 8.23 -0.16
N GLY A 403 1.58 7.74 0.90
CA GLY A 403 1.02 6.78 1.83
C GLY A 403 1.05 7.28 3.27
N GLU A 404 0.31 6.58 4.12
CA GLU A 404 0.19 6.87 5.54
C GLU A 404 0.92 5.80 6.35
N LEU A 405 1.70 6.24 7.34
CA LEU A 405 2.44 5.37 8.25
C LEU A 405 2.05 5.68 9.68
N TYR A 406 1.57 4.67 10.39
CA TYR A 406 1.26 4.74 11.82
C TYR A 406 2.09 3.72 12.58
N PHE A 407 2.83 4.14 13.60
CA PHE A 407 3.39 3.17 14.53
C PHE A 407 3.59 3.70 15.94
N LYS A 408 3.49 2.77 16.89
CA LYS A 408 3.77 3.02 18.30
C LYS A 408 5.26 2.84 18.61
N LEU A 409 5.85 3.82 19.28
CA LEU A 409 7.26 3.79 19.67
C LEU A 409 7.52 2.67 20.70
N PRO A 410 8.65 1.96 20.60
CA PRO A 410 9.03 0.96 21.60
C PRO A 410 9.44 1.64 22.91
N SER A 411 9.31 0.91 24.02
CA SER A 411 9.75 1.37 25.35
C SER A 411 11.28 1.32 25.55
N SER A 412 12.05 0.96 24.52
CA SER A 412 13.50 0.85 24.55
C SER A 412 14.21 2.09 23.98
N SER A 413 15.51 2.22 24.29
CA SER A 413 16.34 3.27 23.70
C SER A 413 16.58 2.99 22.21
N ILE A 414 16.22 3.95 21.36
CA ILE A 414 16.32 3.84 19.90
C ILE A 414 16.87 5.11 19.29
N ASN A 415 17.58 4.98 18.17
CA ASN A 415 17.95 6.08 17.31
C ASN A 415 16.87 6.24 16.23
N ILE A 416 16.49 7.47 15.93
CA ILE A 416 15.45 7.80 14.95
C ILE A 416 16.03 8.75 13.91
N ASN A 417 15.85 8.40 12.64
CA ASN A 417 16.11 9.27 11.51
C ASN A 417 14.88 9.31 10.60
N MET A 418 14.36 10.50 10.31
CA MET A 418 13.25 10.67 9.39
C MET A 418 13.55 11.76 8.37
N ASN A 419 13.38 11.45 7.09
CA ASN A 419 13.42 12.41 6.01
C ASN A 419 12.01 12.56 5.42
N ALA A 420 11.42 13.74 5.58
CA ALA A 420 10.07 14.05 5.15
C ALA A 420 10.09 15.12 4.05
N THR A 421 9.75 14.74 2.81
CA THR A 421 9.54 15.66 1.68
C THR A 421 8.07 15.96 1.55
N ALA A 422 7.67 17.23 1.70
CA ALA A 422 6.28 17.69 1.61
C ALA A 422 5.29 16.75 2.34
N SER A 423 5.70 16.24 3.50
CA SER A 423 4.96 15.26 4.31
C SER A 423 4.67 15.82 5.68
N GLU A 424 3.56 15.40 6.27
CA GLU A 424 3.22 15.69 7.65
C GLU A 424 3.84 14.65 8.59
N VAL A 425 4.39 15.12 9.71
CA VAL A 425 4.99 14.25 10.72
C VAL A 425 4.46 14.65 12.10
N MET A 426 3.73 13.73 12.72
CA MET A 426 3.24 13.84 14.10
C MET A 426 4.05 12.91 15.00
N TYR A 427 4.52 13.42 16.13
CA TYR A 427 5.32 12.65 17.10
C TYR A 427 5.12 13.16 18.53
N PRO A 428 5.31 12.32 19.55
CA PRO A 428 5.08 12.72 20.93
C PRO A 428 6.22 13.61 21.45
N SER A 429 5.89 14.49 22.40
CA SER A 429 6.80 15.54 22.92
C SER A 429 7.98 15.01 23.73
N ASN A 430 7.96 13.74 24.14
CA ASN A 430 9.06 13.06 24.84
C ASN A 430 10.19 12.63 23.88
N LEU A 431 10.00 12.72 22.57
CA LEU A 431 11.02 12.41 21.58
C LEU A 431 12.04 13.55 21.47
N VAL A 432 13.33 13.23 21.56
CA VAL A 432 14.39 14.23 21.41
C VAL A 432 14.82 14.24 19.95
N LEU A 433 14.33 15.21 19.17
CA LEU A 433 14.62 15.37 17.75
C LEU A 433 15.28 16.72 17.44
N ASN A 434 16.34 16.68 16.65
CA ASN A 434 16.88 17.84 15.95
C ASN A 434 16.21 17.93 14.58
N THR A 435 15.66 19.10 14.25
CA THR A 435 14.97 19.33 12.98
C THR A 435 15.78 20.28 12.11
N THR A 436 16.10 19.84 10.90
CA THR A 436 16.71 20.68 9.85
C THR A 436 15.73 20.80 8.70
N LYS A 437 15.42 22.01 8.27
CA LYS A 437 14.51 22.27 7.14
C LYS A 437 15.29 22.82 5.95
N ASP A 438 15.06 22.24 4.79
CA ASP A 438 15.59 22.69 3.50
C ASP A 438 14.48 22.62 2.44
N GLN A 439 13.92 23.78 2.07
CA GLN A 439 12.79 23.90 1.15
C GLN A 439 11.59 23.02 1.56
N GLU A 440 11.27 22.01 0.75
CA GLU A 440 10.19 21.04 0.99
C GLU A 440 10.64 19.84 1.84
N ASN A 441 11.93 19.70 2.11
CA ASN A 441 12.49 18.61 2.90
C ASN A 441 12.65 19.03 4.37
N THR A 442 12.21 18.16 5.27
CA THR A 442 12.48 18.26 6.70
C THR A 442 13.17 16.98 7.16
N LEU A 443 14.38 17.13 7.68
CA LEU A 443 15.15 16.07 8.30
C LEU A 443 14.96 16.12 9.82
N TYR A 444 14.64 14.97 10.40
CA TYR A 444 14.53 14.76 11.84
C TYR A 444 15.57 13.72 12.26
N GLU A 445 16.48 14.10 13.14
CA GLU A 445 17.49 13.19 13.69
C GLU A 445 17.48 13.24 15.21
N GLY A 446 17.46 12.07 15.85
CA GLY A 446 17.45 12.04 17.29
C GLY A 446 17.27 10.65 17.86
N TYR A 447 16.64 10.58 19.03
CA TYR A 447 16.52 9.34 19.78
C TYR A 447 15.33 9.33 20.72
N ASN A 448 14.94 8.12 21.12
CA ASN A 448 14.10 7.88 22.29
C ASN A 448 15.00 7.40 23.44
N ILE A 449 14.87 7.99 24.63
CA ILE A 449 15.60 7.64 25.87
C ILE A 449 17.14 7.86 25.83
N LYS A 450 17.90 7.23 24.91
CA LYS A 450 19.38 7.36 24.77
C LYS A 450 19.88 7.24 23.33
N ASN A 451 20.87 8.07 22.98
CA ASN A 451 21.52 8.19 21.65
C ASN A 451 22.56 7.10 21.29
N ASN A 452 22.45 5.89 21.84
CA ASN A 452 23.40 4.80 21.55
C ASN A 452 22.73 3.42 21.64
N GLY A 453 21.45 3.36 21.27
CA GLY A 453 20.78 2.09 21.09
C GLY A 453 21.33 1.42 19.84
N GLY A 454 21.75 0.16 19.91
CA GLY A 454 22.00 -0.67 18.71
C GLY A 454 20.73 -0.97 17.90
N ARG A 455 19.73 -0.08 17.98
CA ARG A 455 18.37 -0.20 17.46
C ARG A 455 18.01 1.07 16.72
N SER A 456 17.49 0.93 15.51
CA SER A 456 17.27 2.08 14.64
C SER A 456 15.88 2.06 14.00
N ILE A 457 15.27 3.24 13.90
CA ILE A 457 14.10 3.49 13.06
C ILE A 457 14.49 4.54 12.02
N SER A 458 14.40 4.17 10.75
CA SER A 458 14.70 5.05 9.61
C SER A 458 13.46 5.19 8.73
N ILE A 459 13.02 6.43 8.48
CA ILE A 459 11.80 6.71 7.71
C ILE A 459 12.12 7.69 6.59
N GLY A 460 11.77 7.34 5.35
CA GLY A 460 11.65 8.27 4.24
C GLY A 460 10.18 8.45 3.89
N SER A 461 9.65 9.66 3.97
CA SER A 461 8.28 9.98 3.57
C SER A 461 8.27 11.03 2.47
N LYS A 462 7.45 10.82 1.43
CA LYS A 462 7.22 11.78 0.35
C LYS A 462 5.73 11.94 0.11
N PHE A 463 5.24 13.18 0.22
CA PHE A 463 3.83 13.53 -0.02
C PHE A 463 2.84 12.68 0.80
N GLY A 464 3.21 12.34 2.05
CA GLY A 464 2.45 11.42 2.90
C GLY A 464 2.33 11.90 4.34
N GLU A 465 1.85 11.01 5.20
CA GLU A 465 1.67 11.25 6.63
C GLU A 465 2.46 10.21 7.44
N VAL A 466 3.16 10.67 8.48
CA VAL A 466 3.87 9.81 9.42
C VAL A 466 3.42 10.17 10.83
N THR A 467 2.82 9.21 11.54
CA THR A 467 2.29 9.40 12.88
C THR A 467 2.94 8.42 13.84
N LEU A 468 3.68 8.98 14.80
CA LEU A 468 4.36 8.28 15.88
C LEU A 468 3.56 8.45 17.17
N GLU A 469 3.28 7.34 17.86
CA GLU A 469 2.54 7.32 19.13
C GLU A 469 3.36 6.82 20.32
#